data_AF-A0A9C8T0F5-F1
#
_entry.id   AF-A0A9C8T0F5-F1
#
_cell.length_a   1.000
_cell.length_b   1.000
_cell.length_c   1.000
_cell.angle_alpha   90.00
_cell.angle_beta   90.00
_cell.angle_gamma   90.00
#
_symmetry.space_group_name_H-M   'P 1'
#
loop_
_entity.id
_entity.type
_entity.pdbx_description
1 polymer ?
#
loop_
_entity_poly.entity_id
_entity_poly.type
_entity_poly.pdbx_seq_one_letter_code
_entity_poly.pdbx_strand_id
1 'polypeptide(L)'
;MQRKLPLELIYQVFALLTAFVLVHGAYLTVIRPRADGFLTAERAAMHDNPDHVQQRNFYVVLKDYEQEACLVLLLWALAILGYKGISVWRQHRLLARDLLQLPAGLPIGPEDSRELEQRLDELPAGSQGYLLPRALRTAILRFTATRNVQDAATALRDVCRSEGERLESELSIIRYIAWAIPSVGFIGTVRGIGAALAQANRAVEGDISGITQNLGVAFNSTFIALVISIVLMFFIHQLQLMQERLVLDTESYGDLHLISRLRTRPPV
;
A
#
# COMPACT_ATOMS: atom_id res chain seq x y z
N MET A 1 23.48 12.78 -18.09
CA MET A 1 22.78 12.03 -17.02
C MET A 1 21.91 13.00 -16.21
N GLN A 2 20.69 13.29 -16.66
CA GLN A 2 19.72 14.00 -15.82
C GLN A 2 19.01 12.96 -14.96
N ARG A 3 19.38 12.88 -13.68
CA ARG A 3 18.65 12.07 -12.68
C ARG A 3 17.29 12.71 -12.47
N LYS A 4 16.31 12.36 -13.31
CA LYS A 4 14.90 12.57 -12.98
C LYS A 4 14.65 11.77 -11.71
N LEU A 5 14.44 12.46 -10.58
CA LEU A 5 13.87 11.84 -9.40
C LEU A 5 12.66 11.02 -9.85
N PRO A 6 12.53 9.75 -9.46
CA PRO A 6 11.37 8.97 -9.86
C PRO A 6 10.12 9.70 -9.36
N LEU A 7 9.18 10.03 -10.26
CA LEU A 7 7.95 10.77 -9.93
C LEU A 7 7.21 10.18 -8.73
N GLU A 8 7.33 8.86 -8.58
CA GLU A 8 6.82 8.12 -7.42
C GLU A 8 7.44 8.59 -6.09
N LEU A 9 8.76 8.80 -6.01
CA LEU A 9 9.40 9.29 -4.80
C LEU A 9 8.91 10.70 -4.44
N ILE A 10 8.74 11.57 -5.44
CA ILE A 10 8.21 12.93 -5.24
C ILE A 10 6.79 12.85 -4.67
N TYR A 11 5.94 12.00 -5.25
CA TYR A 11 4.60 11.76 -4.75
C TYR A 11 4.61 11.22 -3.32
N GLN A 12 5.46 10.23 -3.01
CA GLN A 12 5.58 9.65 -1.67
C GLN A 12 5.99 10.68 -0.62
N VAL A 13 6.99 11.53 -0.92
CA VAL A 13 7.45 12.58 -0.01
C VAL A 13 6.36 13.64 0.19
N PHE A 14 5.71 14.08 -0.88
CA PHE A 14 4.63 15.07 -0.78
C PHE A 14 3.41 14.51 -0.02
N ALA A 15 3.07 13.25 -0.24
CA ALA A 15 2.01 12.55 0.48
C ALA A 15 2.34 12.45 1.98
N LEU A 16 3.59 12.16 2.35
CA LEU A 16 4.02 12.15 3.76
C LEU A 16 3.90 13.54 4.40
N LEU A 17 4.40 14.59 3.74
CA LEU A 17 4.31 15.96 4.24
C LEU A 17 2.84 16.39 4.40
N THR A 18 2.00 16.07 3.43
CA THR A 18 0.56 16.36 3.46
C THR A 18 -0.11 15.61 4.61
N ALA A 19 0.16 14.32 4.77
CA ALA A 19 -0.36 13.51 5.87
C ALA A 19 0.07 14.09 7.24
N PHE A 20 1.34 14.48 7.38
CA PHE A 20 1.85 15.10 8.59
C PHE A 20 1.12 16.41 8.91
N VAL A 21 1.04 17.34 7.95
CA VAL A 21 0.38 18.64 8.15
C VAL A 21 -1.10 18.47 8.51
N LEU A 22 -1.81 17.58 7.82
CA LEU A 22 -3.23 17.33 8.08
C LEU A 22 -3.46 16.73 9.48
N VAL A 23 -2.71 15.68 9.83
CA VAL A 23 -2.86 15.03 11.14
C VAL A 23 -2.41 15.96 12.25
N HIS A 24 -1.22 16.56 12.14
CA HIS A 24 -0.70 17.48 13.14
C HIS A 24 -1.64 18.69 13.35
N GLY A 25 -2.16 19.27 12.27
CA GLY A 25 -3.15 20.33 12.32
C GLY A 25 -4.43 19.91 13.04
N ALA A 26 -4.97 18.71 12.75
CA ALA A 26 -6.12 18.17 13.46
C ALA A 26 -5.84 17.91 14.95
N TYR A 27 -4.62 17.49 15.29
CA TYR A 27 -4.19 17.27 16.66
C TYR A 27 -4.17 18.57 17.48
N LEU A 28 -3.61 19.64 16.90
CA LEU A 28 -3.51 20.95 17.55
C LEU A 28 -4.86 21.65 17.68
N THR A 29 -5.73 21.54 16.68
CA THR A 29 -6.99 22.31 16.63
C THR A 29 -8.17 21.59 17.26
N VAL A 30 -8.20 20.26 17.22
CA VAL A 30 -9.37 19.47 17.62
C VAL A 30 -9.05 18.47 18.71
N ILE A 31 -8.06 17.60 18.51
CA ILE A 31 -7.90 16.42 19.39
C ILE A 31 -7.39 16.82 20.77
N ARG A 32 -6.26 17.53 20.85
CA ARG A 32 -5.68 17.93 22.15
C ARG A 32 -6.57 18.91 22.92
N PRO A 33 -7.12 19.98 22.31
CA PRO A 33 -8.01 20.90 23.02
C PRO A 33 -9.25 20.21 23.61
N ARG A 34 -9.88 19.29 22.85
CA ARG A 34 -11.04 18.53 23.34
C ARG A 34 -10.67 17.53 24.43
N ALA A 35 -9.52 16.87 24.30
CA ALA A 35 -9.02 15.97 25.33
C ALA A 35 -8.73 16.70 26.64
N ASP A 36 -8.05 17.85 26.56
CA ASP A 36 -7.71 18.66 27.74
C ASP A 36 -8.95 19.28 28.38
N GLY A 37 -9.93 19.73 27.58
CA GLY A 37 -11.23 20.19 28.06
C GLY A 37 -12.01 19.11 28.80
N PHE A 38 -11.99 17.87 28.30
CA PHE A 38 -12.63 16.74 28.98
C PHE A 38 -11.91 16.37 30.29
N LEU A 39 -10.57 16.30 30.26
CA LEU A 39 -9.78 15.98 31.45
C LEU A 39 -9.92 17.03 32.55
N THR A 40 -10.07 18.30 32.19
CA THR A 40 -10.30 19.38 33.17
C THR A 40 -11.69 19.29 33.79
N ALA A 41 -12.73 18.99 33.01
CA ALA A 41 -14.08 18.76 33.51
C ALA A 41 -14.15 17.53 34.45
N GLU A 42 -13.51 16.43 34.09
CA GLU A 42 -13.42 15.23 34.93
C GLU A 42 -12.67 15.49 36.24
N ARG A 43 -11.56 16.26 36.20
CA ARG A 43 -10.85 16.66 37.43
C ARG A 43 -11.73 17.50 38.35
N ALA A 44 -12.53 18.42 37.81
CA ALA A 44 -13.47 19.20 38.60
C ALA A 44 -14.56 18.31 39.22
N ALA A 45 -15.12 17.38 38.45
CA ALA A 45 -16.12 16.43 38.94
C ALA A 45 -15.59 15.50 40.05
N MET A 46 -14.32 15.08 39.97
CA MET A 46 -13.67 14.26 41.01
C MET A 46 -13.35 15.06 42.28
N HIS A 47 -13.10 16.37 42.17
CA HIS A 47 -12.95 17.24 43.34
C HIS A 47 -14.29 17.41 44.09
N ASP A 48 -15.40 17.52 43.37
CA ASP A 48 -16.73 17.68 43.94
C ASP A 48 -17.33 16.34 44.43
N ASN A 49 -16.95 15.21 43.84
CA ASN A 49 -17.42 13.88 44.21
C ASN A 49 -16.29 12.82 44.21
N PRO A 50 -15.79 12.40 45.39
CA PRO A 50 -14.73 11.39 45.51
C PRO A 50 -15.09 10.00 44.94
N ASP A 51 -16.38 9.67 44.82
CA ASP A 51 -16.86 8.41 44.25
C ASP A 51 -17.07 8.49 42.72
N HIS A 52 -16.67 9.59 42.08
CA HIS A 52 -16.84 9.77 40.64
C HIS A 52 -15.95 8.81 39.84
N VAL A 53 -16.58 7.98 39.00
CA VAL A 53 -15.87 7.04 38.13
C VAL A 53 -15.49 7.75 36.82
N GLN A 54 -14.19 7.85 36.54
CA GLN A 54 -13.70 8.46 35.30
C GLN A 54 -14.30 7.80 34.06
N GLN A 55 -14.87 8.61 33.19
CA GLN A 55 -15.44 8.14 31.93
C GLN A 55 -14.39 8.08 30.82
N ARG A 56 -14.52 7.09 29.93
CA ARG A 56 -13.64 6.96 28.77
C ARG A 56 -14.06 7.94 27.68
N ASN A 57 -13.13 8.75 27.19
CA ASN A 57 -13.34 9.67 26.09
C ASN A 57 -12.43 9.35 24.91
N PHE A 58 -12.99 9.31 23.71
CA PHE A 58 -12.27 9.00 22.47
C PHE A 58 -11.08 9.95 22.22
N TYR A 59 -11.24 11.25 22.45
CA TYR A 59 -10.16 12.23 22.26
C TYR A 59 -9.01 12.01 23.25
N VAL A 60 -9.32 11.57 24.48
CA VAL A 60 -8.31 11.24 25.49
C VAL A 60 -7.52 9.99 25.11
N VAL A 61 -8.16 9.01 24.47
CA VAL A 61 -7.47 7.80 23.96
C VAL A 61 -6.53 8.15 22.81
N LEU A 62 -6.84 9.18 22.02
CA LEU A 62 -6.11 9.53 20.80
C LEU A 62 -5.04 10.62 20.99
N LYS A 63 -5.04 11.34 22.12
CA LYS A 63 -4.28 12.59 22.29
C LYS A 63 -2.75 12.47 22.24
N ASP A 64 -2.18 11.29 22.53
CA ASP A 64 -0.73 11.15 22.69
C ASP A 64 0.00 11.08 21.34
N TYR A 65 1.32 11.28 21.38
CA TYR A 65 2.17 11.44 20.20
C TYR A 65 2.30 10.14 19.38
N GLU A 66 2.20 8.99 20.04
CA GLU A 66 2.29 7.68 19.38
C GLU A 66 1.13 7.45 18.43
N GLN A 67 -0.08 7.80 18.84
CA GLN A 67 -1.29 7.73 18.03
C GLN A 67 -1.20 8.71 16.85
N GLU A 68 -0.65 9.90 17.07
CA GLU A 68 -0.42 10.89 16.01
C GLU A 68 0.51 10.32 14.93
N ALA A 69 1.66 9.78 15.34
CA ALA A 69 2.61 9.16 14.44
C ALA A 69 1.99 7.97 13.67
N CYS A 70 1.25 7.10 14.36
CA CYS A 70 0.55 5.98 13.72
C CYS A 70 -0.47 6.45 12.66
N LEU A 71 -1.20 7.54 12.92
CA LEU A 71 -2.16 8.10 11.95
C LEU A 71 -1.47 8.75 10.75
N VAL A 72 -0.35 9.45 10.95
CA VAL A 72 0.48 9.98 9.85
C VAL A 72 0.96 8.82 8.96
N LEU A 73 1.51 7.78 9.56
CA LEU A 73 1.98 6.58 8.86
C LEU A 73 0.83 5.87 8.11
N LEU A 74 -0.35 5.77 8.71
CA LEU A 74 -1.54 5.20 8.07
C LEU A 74 -1.93 5.99 6.82
N LEU A 75 -2.12 7.31 6.93
CA LEU A 75 -2.54 8.12 5.79
C LEU A 75 -1.49 8.11 4.68
N TRP A 76 -0.21 8.14 5.05
CA TRP A 76 0.88 8.02 4.10
C TRP A 76 0.84 6.67 3.36
N ALA A 77 0.74 5.56 4.09
CA ALA A 77 0.65 4.23 3.48
C ALA A 77 -0.59 4.07 2.60
N LEU A 78 -1.76 4.57 3.03
CA LEU A 78 -2.98 4.55 2.23
C LEU A 78 -2.85 5.38 0.94
N ALA A 79 -2.15 6.51 0.96
CA ALA A 79 -1.89 7.31 -0.23
C ALA A 79 -1.00 6.56 -1.25
N ILE A 80 0.01 5.81 -0.78
CA ILE A 80 0.87 4.97 -1.64
C ILE A 80 0.06 3.79 -2.19
N LEU A 81 -0.69 3.09 -1.33
CA LEU A 81 -1.56 1.98 -1.69
C LEU A 81 -2.58 2.40 -2.75
N GLY A 82 -3.23 3.55 -2.57
CA GLY A 82 -4.19 4.10 -3.52
C GLY A 82 -3.57 4.41 -4.88
N TYR A 83 -2.39 5.06 -4.88
CA TYR A 83 -1.65 5.35 -6.12
C TYR A 83 -1.32 4.08 -6.90
N LYS A 84 -0.76 3.07 -6.22
CA LYS A 84 -0.41 1.78 -6.85
C LYS A 84 -1.67 1.00 -7.26
N GLY A 85 -2.71 0.99 -6.44
CA GLY A 85 -3.97 0.30 -6.71
C GLY A 85 -4.68 0.84 -7.95
N ILE A 86 -4.70 2.17 -8.15
CA ILE A 86 -5.26 2.78 -9.37
C ILE A 86 -4.46 2.34 -10.60
N SER A 87 -3.12 2.29 -10.51
CA SER A 87 -2.27 1.82 -11.61
C SER A 87 -2.59 0.37 -12.00
N VAL A 88 -2.60 -0.54 -11.01
CA VAL A 88 -2.91 -1.96 -11.22
C VAL A 88 -4.32 -2.13 -11.81
N TRP A 89 -5.30 -1.40 -11.28
CA TRP A 89 -6.67 -1.46 -11.78
C TRP A 89 -6.81 -0.98 -13.23
N ARG A 90 -6.09 0.09 -13.63
CA ARG A 90 -6.06 0.55 -15.03
C ARG A 90 -5.44 -0.50 -15.96
N GLN A 91 -4.37 -1.16 -15.52
CA GLN A 91 -3.75 -2.26 -16.28
C GLN A 91 -4.68 -3.47 -16.39
N HIS A 92 -5.36 -3.82 -15.31
CA HIS A 92 -6.29 -4.94 -15.30
C HIS A 92 -7.52 -4.69 -16.19
N ARG A 93 -7.96 -3.43 -16.32
CA ARG A 93 -8.98 -3.04 -17.30
C ARG A 93 -8.51 -3.18 -18.75
N LEU A 94 -7.21 -3.08 -18.99
CA LEU A 94 -6.64 -3.29 -20.32
C LEU A 94 -6.67 -4.77 -20.73
N LEU A 95 -6.46 -5.70 -19.78
CA LEU A 95 -6.58 -7.15 -20.00
C LEU A 95 -7.96 -7.57 -20.50
N ALA A 96 -9.02 -6.83 -20.12
CA ALA A 96 -10.38 -7.11 -20.57
C ALA A 96 -10.64 -6.67 -22.04
N ARG A 97 -9.70 -5.98 -22.68
CA ARG A 97 -9.81 -5.58 -24.09
C ARG A 97 -9.10 -6.59 -24.97
N ASP A 98 -9.68 -6.88 -26.13
CA ASP A 98 -8.95 -7.57 -27.19
C ASP A 98 -7.97 -6.60 -27.85
N LEU A 99 -6.71 -6.64 -27.42
CA LEU A 99 -5.65 -5.78 -27.92
C LEU A 99 -5.15 -6.22 -29.29
N LEU A 100 -5.14 -7.53 -29.52
CA LEU A 100 -4.66 -8.07 -30.78
C LEU A 100 -5.73 -7.96 -31.87
N GLN A 101 -7.02 -7.91 -31.53
CA GLN A 101 -8.14 -7.76 -32.48
C GLN A 101 -8.07 -8.76 -33.64
N LEU A 102 -7.70 -10.00 -33.33
CA LEU A 102 -7.53 -11.05 -34.32
C LEU A 102 -8.76 -11.95 -34.35
N PRO A 103 -9.29 -12.29 -35.54
CA PRO A 103 -10.33 -13.30 -35.69
C PRO A 103 -9.98 -14.57 -34.91
N ALA A 104 -10.99 -15.18 -34.28
CA ALA A 104 -10.80 -16.40 -33.52
C ALA A 104 -10.18 -17.49 -34.41
N GLY A 105 -9.05 -18.05 -33.99
CA GLY A 105 -8.38 -19.15 -34.68
C GLY A 105 -7.47 -18.77 -35.85
N LEU A 106 -7.27 -17.48 -36.16
CA LEU A 106 -6.30 -17.07 -37.19
C LEU A 106 -4.87 -17.46 -36.74
N PRO A 107 -4.12 -18.26 -37.53
CA PRO A 107 -2.72 -18.54 -37.25
C PRO A 107 -1.89 -17.27 -37.45
N ILE A 108 -0.89 -17.07 -36.60
CA ILE A 108 0.01 -15.92 -36.64
C ILE A 108 1.37 -16.39 -37.14
N GLY A 109 1.76 -15.92 -38.32
CA GLY A 109 3.07 -16.14 -38.91
C GLY A 109 4.07 -15.04 -38.56
N PRO A 110 5.37 -15.23 -38.86
CA PRO A 110 6.38 -14.17 -38.74
C PRO A 110 6.05 -12.92 -39.59
N GLU A 111 5.33 -13.08 -40.69
CA GLU A 111 4.86 -12.02 -41.57
C GLU A 111 3.87 -11.06 -40.91
N ASP A 112 3.05 -11.54 -39.98
CA ASP A 112 2.03 -10.74 -39.28
C ASP A 112 2.63 -9.89 -38.15
N SER A 113 3.87 -10.16 -37.74
CA SER A 113 4.55 -9.51 -36.62
C SER A 113 4.52 -7.98 -36.69
N ARG A 114 4.78 -7.42 -37.88
CA ARG A 114 4.81 -5.97 -38.11
C ARG A 114 3.44 -5.32 -37.89
N GLU A 115 2.37 -5.99 -38.30
CA GLU A 115 1.01 -5.51 -38.09
C GLU A 115 0.63 -5.54 -36.61
N LEU A 116 1.00 -6.63 -35.91
CA LEU A 116 0.76 -6.75 -34.46
C LEU A 116 1.53 -5.69 -33.66
N GLU A 117 2.78 -5.42 -34.02
CA GLU A 117 3.55 -4.34 -33.40
C GLU A 117 2.90 -2.97 -33.63
N GLN A 118 2.44 -2.69 -34.85
CA GLN A 118 1.74 -1.43 -35.16
C GLN A 118 0.46 -1.27 -34.32
N ARG A 119 -0.34 -2.33 -34.17
CA ARG A 119 -1.53 -2.31 -33.29
C ARG A 119 -1.17 -1.99 -31.83
N LEU A 120 -0.03 -2.48 -31.36
CA LEU A 120 0.48 -2.15 -30.01
C LEU A 120 1.00 -0.70 -29.92
N ASP A 121 1.53 -0.14 -31.01
CA ASP A 121 1.96 1.27 -31.10
C ASP A 121 0.78 2.26 -31.19
N GLU A 122 -0.38 1.82 -31.68
CA GLU A 122 -1.61 2.63 -31.71
C GLU A 122 -2.24 2.83 -30.32
N LEU A 123 -1.80 2.08 -29.31
CA LEU A 123 -2.25 2.28 -27.94
C LEU A 123 -1.82 3.66 -27.43
N PRO A 124 -2.61 4.29 -26.53
CA PRO A 124 -2.20 5.54 -25.89
C PRO A 124 -0.83 5.39 -25.22
N ALA A 125 0.04 6.40 -25.32
CA ALA A 125 1.42 6.34 -24.83
C ALA A 125 1.54 5.89 -23.35
N GLY A 126 0.57 6.25 -22.51
CA GLY A 126 0.52 5.79 -21.11
C GLY A 126 0.26 4.29 -20.94
N SER A 127 -0.47 3.67 -21.86
CA SER A 127 -0.81 2.23 -21.83
C SER A 127 0.26 1.36 -22.46
N GLN A 128 1.05 1.89 -23.41
CA GLN A 128 2.15 1.15 -24.05
C GLN A 128 3.20 0.66 -23.04
N GLY A 129 3.39 1.40 -21.94
CA GLY A 129 4.31 1.03 -20.86
C GLY A 129 3.76 0.00 -19.86
N TYR A 130 2.50 -0.42 -19.99
CA TYR A 130 1.90 -1.42 -19.12
C TYR A 130 2.48 -2.81 -19.36
N LEU A 131 2.30 -3.70 -18.38
CA LEU A 131 2.86 -5.05 -18.40
C LEU A 131 2.45 -5.81 -19.68
N LEU A 132 1.16 -5.85 -20.00
CA LEU A 132 0.63 -6.64 -21.10
C LEU A 132 1.16 -6.23 -22.50
N PRO A 133 1.06 -4.95 -22.94
CA PRO A 133 1.64 -4.54 -24.22
C PRO A 133 3.15 -4.78 -24.32
N ARG A 134 3.89 -4.58 -23.23
CA ARG A 134 5.34 -4.86 -23.18
C ARG A 134 5.64 -6.35 -23.31
N ALA A 135 4.88 -7.20 -22.60
CA ALA A 135 5.03 -8.65 -22.65
C ALA A 135 4.73 -9.20 -24.06
N LEU A 136 3.60 -8.77 -24.67
CA LEU A 136 3.24 -9.12 -26.05
C LEU A 136 4.29 -8.66 -27.06
N ARG A 137 4.72 -7.40 -27.00
CA ARG A 137 5.75 -6.86 -27.89
C ARG A 137 7.05 -7.65 -27.81
N THR A 138 7.48 -7.98 -26.59
CA THR A 138 8.72 -8.73 -26.37
C THR A 138 8.63 -10.14 -26.95
N ALA A 139 7.48 -10.80 -26.79
CA ALA A 139 7.20 -12.11 -27.37
C ALA A 139 7.16 -12.07 -28.91
N ILE A 140 6.48 -11.07 -29.51
CA ILE A 140 6.42 -10.88 -30.97
C ILE A 140 7.81 -10.63 -31.57
N LEU A 141 8.59 -9.72 -30.97
CA LEU A 141 9.96 -9.44 -31.40
C LEU A 141 10.85 -10.68 -31.31
N ARG A 142 10.73 -11.44 -30.21
CA ARG A 142 11.50 -12.68 -30.04
C ARG A 142 11.11 -13.72 -31.08
N PHE A 143 9.81 -13.90 -31.34
CA PHE A 143 9.30 -14.82 -32.36
C PHE A 143 9.81 -14.46 -33.75
N THR A 144 9.79 -13.17 -34.11
CA THR A 144 10.23 -12.67 -35.41
C THR A 144 11.72 -12.93 -35.64
N ALA A 145 12.53 -12.76 -34.59
CA ALA A 145 13.97 -12.98 -34.65
C ALA A 145 14.37 -14.47 -34.72
N THR A 146 13.72 -15.33 -33.93
CA THR A 146 14.15 -16.73 -33.80
C THR A 146 13.32 -17.72 -34.60
N ARG A 147 12.14 -17.31 -35.07
CA ARG A 147 11.12 -18.17 -35.72
C ARG A 147 10.79 -19.40 -34.88
N ASN A 148 10.81 -19.25 -33.55
CA ASN A 148 10.55 -20.33 -32.61
C ASN A 148 9.51 -19.90 -31.57
N VAL A 149 8.42 -20.66 -31.49
CA VAL A 149 7.30 -20.42 -30.57
C VAL A 149 7.76 -20.55 -29.11
N GLN A 150 8.67 -21.47 -28.82
CA GLN A 150 9.17 -21.70 -27.46
C GLN A 150 9.96 -20.50 -26.93
N ASP A 151 10.76 -19.86 -27.80
CA ASP A 151 11.52 -18.67 -27.42
C ASP A 151 10.58 -17.49 -27.14
N ALA A 152 9.51 -17.35 -27.94
CA ALA A 152 8.49 -16.33 -27.74
C ALA A 152 7.73 -16.52 -26.42
N ALA A 153 7.32 -17.77 -26.11
CA ALA A 153 6.66 -18.10 -24.85
C ALA A 153 7.57 -17.85 -23.64
N THR A 154 8.86 -18.21 -23.76
CA THR A 154 9.85 -17.96 -22.71
C THR A 154 10.04 -16.45 -22.48
N ALA A 155 10.16 -15.67 -23.56
CA ALA A 155 10.26 -14.22 -23.47
C ALA A 155 9.04 -13.56 -22.82
N LEU A 156 7.82 -14.03 -23.13
CA LEU A 156 6.59 -13.57 -22.50
C LEU A 156 6.64 -13.80 -20.98
N ARG A 157 6.93 -15.04 -20.57
CA ARG A 157 7.01 -15.45 -19.15
C ARG A 157 8.08 -14.70 -18.38
N ASP A 158 9.25 -14.47 -19.00
CA ASP A 158 10.34 -13.73 -18.37
C ASP A 158 9.95 -12.28 -18.07
N VAL A 159 9.22 -11.62 -18.97
CA VAL A 159 8.69 -10.27 -18.71
C VAL A 159 7.68 -10.28 -17.57
N CYS A 160 6.72 -11.20 -17.57
CA CYS A 160 5.73 -11.32 -16.50
C CYS A 160 6.39 -11.59 -15.13
N ARG A 161 7.33 -12.53 -15.07
CA ARG A 161 8.08 -12.86 -13.85
C ARG A 161 8.88 -11.67 -13.33
N SER A 162 9.65 -11.01 -14.19
CA SER A 162 10.46 -9.85 -13.81
C SER A 162 9.59 -8.69 -13.29
N GLU A 163 8.42 -8.48 -13.90
CA GLU A 163 7.47 -7.46 -13.43
C GLU A 163 6.83 -7.84 -12.10
N GLY A 164 6.53 -9.11 -11.86
CA GLY A 164 6.10 -9.62 -10.55
C GLY A 164 7.12 -9.33 -9.45
N GLU A 165 8.40 -9.66 -9.68
CA GLU A 165 9.49 -9.36 -8.74
C GLU A 165 9.64 -7.85 -8.49
N ARG A 166 9.47 -7.01 -9.53
CA ARG A 166 9.50 -5.55 -9.37
C ARG A 166 8.34 -5.06 -8.48
N LEU A 167 7.12 -5.52 -8.74
CA LEU A 167 5.93 -5.14 -7.96
C LEU A 167 6.10 -5.54 -6.48
N GLU A 168 6.64 -6.72 -6.21
CA GLU A 168 6.92 -7.19 -4.85
C GLU A 168 7.97 -6.31 -4.14
N SER A 169 9.02 -5.92 -4.85
CA SER A 169 10.08 -5.05 -4.34
C SER A 169 9.55 -3.64 -4.02
N GLU A 170 8.71 -3.08 -4.90
CA GLU A 170 8.09 -1.77 -4.71
C GLU A 170 7.16 -1.71 -3.47
N LEU A 171 6.58 -2.84 -3.05
CA LEU A 171 5.79 -2.91 -1.81
C LEU A 171 6.64 -2.88 -0.54
N SER A 172 7.96 -2.93 -0.63
CA SER A 172 8.86 -2.96 0.54
C SER A 172 8.65 -1.77 1.47
N ILE A 173 8.47 -0.54 0.93
CA ILE A 173 8.24 0.65 1.76
C ILE A 173 6.92 0.54 2.55
N ILE A 174 5.87 -0.03 1.93
CA ILE A 174 4.59 -0.21 2.60
C ILE A 174 4.70 -1.29 3.69
N ARG A 175 5.43 -2.38 3.43
CA ARG A 175 5.71 -3.41 4.45
C ARG A 175 6.50 -2.83 5.63
N TYR A 176 7.46 -1.96 5.36
CA TYR A 176 8.21 -1.26 6.40
C TYR A 176 7.29 -0.39 7.27
N ILE A 177 6.38 0.38 6.65
CA ILE A 177 5.40 1.19 7.41
C ILE A 177 4.48 0.28 8.25
N ALA A 178 3.99 -0.82 7.68
CA ALA A 178 3.14 -1.77 8.39
C ALA A 178 3.84 -2.40 9.60
N TRP A 179 5.15 -2.63 9.51
CA TRP A 179 5.99 -3.07 10.63
C TRP A 179 6.23 -1.95 11.66
N ALA A 180 6.40 -0.71 11.21
CA ALA A 180 6.72 0.42 12.08
C ALA A 180 5.56 0.80 13.01
N ILE A 181 4.30 0.72 12.55
CA ILE A 181 3.11 1.13 13.34
C ILE A 181 3.00 0.35 14.67
N PRO A 182 3.03 -1.00 14.71
CA PRO A 182 3.06 -1.76 15.95
C PRO A 182 4.25 -1.39 16.85
N SER A 183 5.42 -1.14 16.27
CA SER A 183 6.61 -0.73 17.03
C SER A 183 6.44 0.62 17.70
N VAL A 184 5.83 1.61 17.02
CA VAL A 184 5.46 2.90 17.62
C VAL A 184 4.47 2.69 18.78
N GLY A 185 3.47 1.83 18.58
CA GLY A 185 2.54 1.44 19.64
C GLY A 185 3.24 0.88 20.88
N PHE A 186 4.18 -0.06 20.68
CA PHE A 186 4.99 -0.66 21.73
C PHE A 186 5.91 0.36 22.43
N ILE A 187 6.50 1.30 21.69
CA ILE A 187 7.30 2.40 22.28
C ILE A 187 6.45 3.21 23.26
N GLY A 188 5.20 3.54 22.90
CA GLY A 188 4.29 4.23 23.83
C GLY A 188 3.92 3.40 25.05
N THR A 189 3.82 2.08 24.91
CA THR A 189 3.64 1.16 26.05
C THR A 189 4.84 1.20 26.99
N VAL A 190 6.05 1.08 26.46
CA VAL A 190 7.29 1.14 27.25
C VAL A 190 7.40 2.48 27.96
N ARG A 191 7.09 3.59 27.27
CA ARG A 191 7.07 4.93 27.86
C ARG A 191 6.03 5.05 28.98
N GLY A 192 4.80 4.60 28.74
CA GLY A 192 3.72 4.68 29.72
C GLY A 192 3.97 3.84 30.95
N ILE A 193 4.44 2.60 30.79
CA ILE A 193 4.81 1.72 31.91
C ILE A 193 6.01 2.31 32.68
N GLY A 194 7.04 2.78 31.97
CA GLY A 194 8.20 3.40 32.61
C GLY A 194 7.82 4.63 33.45
N ALA A 195 6.93 5.49 32.92
CA ALA A 195 6.41 6.64 33.65
C ALA A 195 5.53 6.25 34.84
N ALA A 196 4.74 5.18 34.74
CA ALA A 196 3.96 4.66 35.85
C ALA A 196 4.85 4.11 36.98
N LEU A 197 5.87 3.32 36.63
CA LEU A 197 6.81 2.74 37.60
C LEU A 197 7.65 3.80 38.31
N ALA A 198 7.99 4.91 37.63
CA ALA A 198 8.68 6.03 38.25
C ALA A 198 7.87 6.68 39.40
N GLN A 199 6.56 6.46 39.44
CA GLN A 199 5.65 6.98 40.48
C GLN A 199 5.27 5.92 41.53
N ALA A 200 5.93 4.76 41.52
CA ALA A 200 5.63 3.65 42.43
C ALA A 200 5.68 4.06 43.93
N ASN A 201 6.62 4.92 44.32
CA ASN A 201 6.74 5.37 45.70
C ASN A 201 5.48 6.13 46.19
N ARG A 202 4.88 6.97 45.34
CA ARG A 202 3.65 7.71 45.68
C ARG A 202 2.44 6.80 45.80
N ALA A 203 2.42 5.71 45.04
CA ALA A 203 1.38 4.71 45.16
C ALA A 203 1.46 3.93 46.48
N VAL A 204 2.67 3.69 47.00
CA VAL A 204 2.85 3.13 48.34
C VAL A 204 2.33 4.08 49.43
N GLU A 205 2.44 5.39 49.19
CA GLU A 205 1.88 6.43 50.06
C GLU A 205 0.35 6.61 49.90
N GLY A 206 -0.29 5.84 49.01
CA GLY A 206 -1.74 5.83 48.80
C GLY A 206 -2.23 6.60 47.57
N ASP A 207 -1.37 7.31 46.85
CA ASP A 207 -1.73 8.02 45.60
C ASP A 207 -1.39 7.18 44.36
N ILE A 208 -2.39 6.45 43.86
CA ILE A 208 -2.29 5.63 42.65
C ILE A 208 -2.68 6.38 41.36
N SER A 209 -3.10 7.64 41.46
CA SER A 209 -3.70 8.38 40.33
C SER A 209 -2.74 8.46 39.14
N GLY A 210 -1.47 8.77 39.42
CA GLY A 210 -0.42 8.86 38.42
C GLY A 210 -0.06 7.53 37.76
N ILE A 211 -0.15 6.41 38.49
CA ILE A 211 0.05 5.07 37.91
C ILE A 211 -1.09 4.76 36.94
N THR A 212 -2.34 4.93 37.37
CA THR A 212 -3.52 4.65 36.54
C THR A 212 -3.50 5.45 35.24
N GLN A 213 -3.12 6.73 35.30
CA GLN A 213 -3.08 7.59 34.13
C GLN A 213 -2.00 7.17 33.13
N ASN A 214 -0.78 6.88 33.59
CA ASN A 214 0.33 6.47 32.72
C ASN A 214 0.13 5.07 32.14
N LEU A 215 -0.49 4.17 32.91
CA LEU A 215 -0.87 2.85 32.41
C LEU A 215 -1.96 2.95 31.35
N GLY A 216 -2.90 3.89 31.49
CA GLY A 216 -3.89 4.21 30.46
C GLY A 216 -3.25 4.63 29.13
N VAL A 217 -2.21 5.48 29.18
CA VAL A 217 -1.42 5.86 27.99
C VAL A 217 -0.76 4.64 27.34
N ALA A 218 -0.17 3.76 28.16
CA ALA A 218 0.47 2.54 27.67
C ALA A 218 -0.50 1.63 26.89
N PHE A 219 -1.68 1.39 27.45
CA PHE A 219 -2.72 0.58 26.82
C PHE A 219 -3.29 1.22 25.55
N ASN A 220 -3.58 2.52 25.59
CA ASN A 220 -4.16 3.24 24.46
C ASN A 220 -3.20 3.25 23.26
N SER A 221 -1.90 3.43 23.50
CA SER A 221 -0.88 3.41 22.45
C SER A 221 -0.85 2.08 21.69
N THR A 222 -0.81 0.95 22.40
CA THR A 222 -0.82 -0.37 21.76
C THR A 222 -2.13 -0.63 21.06
N PHE A 223 -3.25 -0.33 21.72
CA PHE A 223 -4.57 -0.62 21.19
C PHE A 223 -4.81 0.08 19.85
N ILE A 224 -4.53 1.38 19.78
CA ILE A 224 -4.71 2.15 18.55
C ILE A 224 -3.74 1.68 17.46
N ALA A 225 -2.48 1.42 17.80
CA ALA A 225 -1.50 0.91 16.84
C ALA A 225 -1.96 -0.42 16.22
N LEU A 226 -2.43 -1.37 17.03
CA LEU A 226 -2.91 -2.67 16.55
C LEU A 226 -4.14 -2.54 15.65
N VAL A 227 -5.12 -1.71 16.03
CA VAL A 227 -6.31 -1.46 15.20
C VAL A 227 -5.90 -0.88 13.84
N ILE A 228 -5.02 0.12 13.83
CA ILE A 228 -4.50 0.72 12.60
C ILE A 228 -3.75 -0.33 11.76
N SER A 229 -2.91 -1.16 12.38
CA SER A 229 -2.16 -2.21 11.69
C SER A 229 -3.06 -3.25 11.04
N ILE A 230 -4.14 -3.68 11.69
CA ILE A 230 -5.10 -4.63 11.12
C ILE A 230 -5.74 -4.04 9.87
N VAL A 231 -6.22 -2.79 9.96
CA VAL A 231 -6.84 -2.09 8.82
C VAL A 231 -5.84 -1.93 7.68
N LEU A 232 -4.62 -1.49 7.98
CA LEU A 232 -3.58 -1.32 6.96
C LEU A 232 -3.21 -2.65 6.30
N MET A 233 -3.04 -3.72 7.08
CA MET A 233 -2.70 -5.05 6.57
C MET A 233 -3.75 -5.58 5.61
N PHE A 234 -5.05 -5.33 5.88
CA PHE A 234 -6.12 -5.67 4.95
C PHE A 234 -5.90 -5.03 3.57
N PHE A 235 -5.64 -3.71 3.51
CA PHE A 235 -5.42 -3.03 2.23
C PHE A 235 -4.14 -3.46 1.52
N ILE A 236 -3.07 -3.75 2.26
CA ILE A 236 -1.83 -4.32 1.71
C ILE A 236 -2.14 -5.63 1.01
N HIS A 237 -2.85 -6.53 1.68
CA HIS A 237 -3.21 -7.82 1.13
C HIS A 237 -4.10 -7.70 -0.12
N GLN A 238 -5.08 -6.78 -0.12
CA GLN A 238 -5.90 -6.54 -1.32
C GLN A 238 -5.04 -6.09 -2.52
N LEU A 239 -4.10 -5.16 -2.31
CA LEU A 239 -3.23 -4.71 -3.39
C LEU A 239 -2.31 -5.83 -3.90
N GLN A 240 -1.72 -6.62 -3.00
CA GLN A 240 -0.89 -7.78 -3.34
C GLN A 240 -1.65 -8.76 -4.24
N LEU A 241 -2.86 -9.15 -3.83
CA LEU A 241 -3.71 -10.03 -4.63
C LEU A 241 -4.02 -9.46 -6.01
N MET A 242 -4.29 -8.15 -6.12
CA MET A 242 -4.54 -7.51 -7.41
C MET A 242 -3.29 -7.50 -8.31
N GLN A 243 -2.10 -7.31 -7.73
CA GLN A 243 -0.82 -7.35 -8.46
C GLN A 243 -0.49 -8.75 -8.96
N GLU A 244 -0.64 -9.76 -8.10
CA GLU A 244 -0.43 -11.18 -8.47
C GLU A 244 -1.37 -11.60 -9.60
N ARG A 245 -2.67 -11.28 -9.48
CA ARG A 245 -3.66 -11.54 -10.54
C ARG A 245 -3.30 -10.85 -11.85
N LEU A 246 -2.90 -9.58 -11.81
CA LEU A 246 -2.49 -8.85 -13.02
C LEU A 246 -1.36 -9.57 -13.76
N VAL A 247 -0.36 -10.10 -13.04
CA VAL A 247 0.76 -10.82 -13.64
C VAL A 247 0.30 -12.15 -14.26
N LEU A 248 -0.44 -12.95 -13.49
CA LEU A 248 -0.94 -14.26 -13.93
C LEU A 248 -1.92 -14.15 -15.10
N ASP A 249 -2.83 -13.18 -15.05
CA ASP A 249 -3.80 -12.93 -16.11
C ASP A 249 -3.12 -12.42 -17.38
N THR A 250 -2.03 -11.65 -17.25
CA THR A 250 -1.23 -11.22 -18.40
C THR A 250 -0.51 -12.38 -19.08
N GLU A 251 0.11 -13.26 -18.29
CA GLU A 251 0.73 -14.48 -18.83
C GLU A 251 -0.32 -15.34 -19.53
N SER A 252 -1.46 -15.57 -18.88
CA SER A 252 -2.58 -16.34 -19.45
C SER A 252 -3.13 -15.71 -20.72
N TYR A 253 -3.26 -14.38 -20.76
CA TYR A 253 -3.71 -13.66 -21.94
C TYR A 253 -2.76 -13.89 -23.12
N GLY A 254 -1.44 -13.72 -22.90
CA GLY A 254 -0.43 -13.90 -23.93
C GLY A 254 -0.36 -15.34 -24.43
N ASP A 255 -0.46 -16.32 -23.53
CA ASP A 255 -0.47 -17.73 -23.90
C ASP A 255 -1.70 -18.07 -24.78
N LEU A 256 -2.89 -17.61 -24.40
CA LEU A 256 -4.14 -17.88 -25.13
C LEU A 256 -4.25 -17.11 -26.45
N HIS A 257 -3.93 -15.83 -26.47
CA HIS A 257 -4.20 -14.95 -27.62
C HIS A 257 -3.03 -14.82 -28.60
N LEU A 258 -1.80 -15.04 -28.14
CA LEU A 258 -0.60 -14.95 -28.97
C LEU A 258 0.03 -16.33 -29.17
N ILE A 259 0.58 -16.94 -28.10
CA ILE A 259 1.45 -18.12 -28.21
C ILE A 259 0.75 -19.32 -28.85
N SER A 260 -0.50 -19.60 -28.46
CA SER A 260 -1.28 -20.73 -29.00
C SER A 260 -1.49 -20.64 -30.52
N ARG A 261 -1.47 -19.42 -31.07
CA ARG A 261 -1.75 -19.09 -32.47
C ARG A 261 -0.48 -18.99 -33.32
N LEU A 262 0.70 -18.89 -32.72
CA LEU A 262 1.96 -18.80 -33.47
C LEU A 262 2.22 -20.07 -34.31
N ARG A 263 2.67 -19.88 -35.55
CA ARG A 263 3.04 -20.96 -36.48
C ARG A 263 4.33 -20.61 -37.22
N THR A 264 5.21 -21.60 -37.37
CA THR A 264 6.51 -21.43 -38.04
C THR A 264 6.47 -21.81 -39.53
N ARG A 265 5.37 -22.41 -39.99
CA ARG A 265 5.08 -22.70 -41.40
C ARG A 265 3.72 -22.10 -41.76
N PRO A 266 3.55 -21.51 -42.94
CA PRO A 266 2.23 -21.14 -43.42
C PRO A 266 1.35 -22.40 -43.49
N PRO A 267 0.04 -22.31 -43.14
CA PRO A 267 -0.89 -23.40 -43.43
C PRO A 267 -0.89 -23.63 -44.94
N VAL A 268 -0.62 -24.87 -45.35
CA VAL A 268 -0.68 -25.34 -46.76
C VAL A 268 -2.12 -25.37 -47.22
#